data_AF-A0A7S2AGU7-F1
#
_entry.id   AF-A0A7S2AGU7-F1
#
_cell.length_a   1.000
_cell.length_b   1.000
_cell.length_c   1.000
_cell.angle_alpha   90.00
_cell.angle_beta   90.00
_cell.angle_gamma   90.00
#
_symmetry.space_group_name_H-M   'P 1'
#
loop_
_entity.id
_entity.type
_entity.pdbx_description
1 polymer ?
#
loop_
_entity_poly.entity_id
_entity_poly.type
_entity_poly.pdbx_seq_one_letter_code
_entity_poly.pdbx_strand_id
1 'polypeptide(L)'
;RQRFVPADLWIAPARAWVKKHASDPNRAAANARAASTGETPNAAVVGGLPRVLRVCPHVIPFEIRARMLRSWVSSEHIDDNADGGSPHRRETVTLAVRRGNELADAMTQLTSYSGGGLSQAMKLPWHVTFVEPTTGQPEAGVDQGGLSHELLTILARGVLNPNFGLFQAASDTGWLFPRAAAPQLDGGLSMLTFA
;
A
#
# COMPACT_ATOMS: atom_id res chain seq x y z
N ARG A 1 -18.12 -37.12 0.56
CA ARG A 1 -17.10 -36.05 0.47
C ARG A 1 -15.82 -36.56 1.13
N GLN A 2 -14.85 -37.05 0.34
CA GLN A 2 -13.56 -37.48 0.89
C GLN A 2 -12.76 -36.25 1.31
N ARG A 3 -12.16 -36.30 2.51
CA ARG A 3 -11.32 -35.22 3.03
C ARG A 3 -9.93 -35.40 2.41
N PHE A 4 -9.37 -34.30 1.92
CA PHE A 4 -8.13 -34.27 1.14
C PHE A 4 -6.91 -34.81 1.92
N VAL A 5 -6.90 -34.69 3.27
CA VAL A 5 -5.80 -35.15 4.14
C VAL A 5 -6.36 -35.57 5.52
N PRO A 6 -5.84 -36.66 6.14
CA PRO A 6 -6.12 -37.06 7.53
C PRO A 6 -5.90 -35.91 8.54
N ALA A 7 -6.72 -35.86 9.60
CA ALA A 7 -6.75 -34.72 10.53
C ALA A 7 -5.45 -34.53 11.33
N ASP A 8 -4.72 -35.62 11.51
CA ASP A 8 -3.42 -35.80 12.16
C ASP A 8 -2.22 -35.30 11.32
N LEU A 9 -2.39 -35.12 10.01
CA LEU A 9 -1.36 -34.61 9.10
C LEU A 9 -1.49 -33.10 8.82
N TRP A 10 -2.40 -32.41 9.48
CA TRP A 10 -2.48 -30.94 9.42
C TRP A 10 -1.31 -30.32 10.21
N ILE A 11 -0.45 -29.56 9.53
CA ILE A 11 0.76 -28.93 10.10
C ILE A 11 0.45 -27.90 11.22
N ALA A 12 -0.80 -27.53 11.44
CA ALA A 12 -1.25 -26.89 12.69
C ALA A 12 -2.79 -26.96 12.79
N PRO A 13 -3.38 -26.94 14.00
CA PRO A 13 -4.82 -26.81 14.15
C PRO A 13 -5.20 -25.38 13.76
N ALA A 14 -5.51 -25.18 12.47
CA ALA A 14 -5.91 -23.88 11.91
C ALA A 14 -7.02 -23.21 12.74
N ARG A 15 -7.90 -23.99 13.38
CA ARG A 15 -9.00 -23.48 14.21
C ARG A 15 -8.59 -22.99 15.60
N ALA A 16 -7.69 -23.70 16.28
CA ALA A 16 -7.27 -23.34 17.64
C ALA A 16 -6.29 -22.16 17.62
N TRP A 17 -5.40 -22.13 16.63
CA TRP A 17 -4.49 -21.01 16.43
C TRP A 17 -5.23 -19.73 16.04
N VAL A 18 -6.17 -19.82 15.08
CA VAL A 18 -7.03 -18.69 14.70
C VAL A 18 -7.84 -18.20 15.89
N LYS A 19 -8.44 -19.06 16.72
CA LYS A 19 -9.12 -18.61 17.96
C LYS A 19 -8.18 -17.92 18.96
N LYS A 20 -6.93 -18.39 19.09
CA LYS A 20 -5.93 -17.86 20.04
C LYS A 20 -5.23 -16.57 19.57
N HIS A 21 -5.18 -16.32 18.26
CA HIS A 21 -4.47 -15.17 17.66
C HIS A 21 -5.38 -14.22 16.88
N ALA A 22 -6.65 -14.56 16.65
CA ALA A 22 -7.64 -13.61 16.14
C ALA A 22 -7.91 -12.47 17.13
N SER A 23 -7.64 -12.68 18.43
CA SER A 23 -7.84 -11.70 19.49
C SER A 23 -6.73 -10.66 19.59
N ASP A 24 -5.54 -10.90 19.04
CA ASP A 24 -4.43 -9.95 19.11
C ASP A 24 -3.57 -9.98 17.83
N PRO A 25 -4.02 -9.25 16.79
CA PRO A 25 -3.29 -9.15 15.53
C PRO A 25 -1.96 -8.38 15.67
N ASN A 26 -1.77 -7.59 16.73
CA ASN A 26 -0.56 -6.80 16.95
C ASN A 26 0.62 -7.68 17.38
N ARG A 27 0.38 -8.75 18.16
CA ARG A 27 1.43 -9.71 18.52
C ARG A 27 1.92 -10.54 17.32
N ALA A 28 1.03 -10.89 16.41
CA ALA A 28 1.41 -11.56 15.16
C ALA A 28 2.19 -10.63 14.21
N ALA A 29 1.89 -9.32 14.25
CA ALA A 29 2.61 -8.27 13.53
C ALA A 29 4.05 -8.09 14.02
N ALA A 30 4.23 -7.93 15.33
CA ALA A 30 5.55 -7.77 15.95
C ALA A 30 6.47 -8.96 15.63
N ASN A 31 5.95 -10.19 15.72
CA ASN A 31 6.73 -11.40 15.42
C ASN A 31 7.08 -11.55 13.93
N ALA A 32 6.24 -11.06 13.01
CA ALA A 32 6.52 -11.08 11.58
C ALA A 32 7.61 -10.04 11.20
N ARG A 33 7.58 -8.86 11.81
CA ARG A 33 8.59 -7.81 11.63
C ARG A 33 9.98 -8.27 12.05
N ALA A 34 10.10 -8.88 13.24
CA ALA A 34 11.36 -9.47 13.73
C ALA A 34 11.94 -10.53 12.76
N ALA A 35 11.08 -11.23 12.01
CA ALA A 35 11.54 -12.18 10.99
C ALA A 35 12.01 -11.53 9.67
N SER A 36 11.66 -10.26 9.41
CA SER A 36 12.03 -9.53 8.20
C SER A 36 13.29 -8.66 8.35
N THR A 37 13.61 -8.21 9.57
CA THR A 37 14.77 -7.33 9.86
C THR A 37 16.10 -8.05 10.04
N GLY A 38 16.14 -9.39 9.90
CA GLY A 38 17.38 -10.15 9.98
C GLY A 38 18.00 -10.26 11.39
N GLU A 39 17.40 -9.61 12.40
CA GLU A 39 17.69 -9.88 13.80
C GLU A 39 17.19 -11.28 14.13
N THR A 40 18.09 -12.19 14.46
CA THR A 40 17.77 -13.57 14.84
C THR A 40 16.93 -13.57 16.11
N PRO A 41 15.60 -13.81 16.03
CA PRO A 41 14.81 -13.93 17.23
C PRO A 41 15.05 -15.34 17.74
N ASN A 42 15.30 -15.46 19.05
CA ASN A 42 15.43 -16.74 19.75
C ASN A 42 14.39 -17.75 19.22
N ALA A 43 14.88 -18.89 18.71
CA ALA A 43 14.20 -19.78 17.76
C ALA A 43 12.91 -20.47 18.26
N ALA A 44 12.40 -20.09 19.44
CA ALA A 44 11.28 -20.74 20.11
C ALA A 44 9.95 -19.94 20.10
N VAL A 45 9.92 -18.65 19.70
CA VAL A 45 8.70 -17.82 19.91
C VAL A 45 8.19 -17.08 18.66
N VAL A 46 8.96 -16.99 17.58
CA VAL A 46 8.44 -16.47 16.30
C VAL A 46 7.69 -17.58 15.56
N GLY A 47 6.46 -17.82 16.03
CA GLY A 47 5.57 -18.87 15.54
C GLY A 47 5.48 -18.89 14.02
N GLY A 48 5.49 -20.08 13.41
CA GLY A 48 5.72 -20.30 11.98
C GLY A 48 4.77 -19.62 10.98
N LEU A 49 3.79 -18.85 11.44
CA LEU A 49 2.81 -18.18 10.59
C LEU A 49 3.44 -17.17 9.58
N PRO A 50 4.38 -16.27 9.93
CA PRO A 50 4.99 -15.39 8.94
C PRO A 50 5.73 -16.17 7.84
N ARG A 51 6.36 -17.28 8.21
CA ARG A 51 7.04 -18.18 7.26
C ARG A 51 6.04 -18.92 6.37
N VAL A 52 4.92 -19.38 6.92
CA VAL A 52 3.81 -19.97 6.17
C VAL A 52 3.19 -18.94 5.21
N LEU A 53 2.97 -17.70 5.64
CA LEU A 53 2.48 -16.62 4.78
C LEU A 53 3.43 -16.33 3.61
N ARG A 54 4.74 -16.43 3.83
CA ARG A 54 5.75 -16.20 2.79
C ARG A 54 5.90 -17.38 1.82
N VAL A 55 5.86 -18.62 2.31
CA VAL A 55 6.16 -19.82 1.51
C VAL A 55 4.90 -20.47 0.92
N CYS A 56 3.79 -20.48 1.66
CA CYS A 56 2.56 -21.14 1.26
C CYS A 56 1.31 -20.33 1.65
N PRO A 57 1.16 -19.06 1.19
CA PRO A 57 0.03 -18.20 1.58
C PRO A 57 -1.35 -18.78 1.25
N HIS A 58 -1.45 -19.62 0.22
CA HIS A 58 -2.71 -20.24 -0.21
C HIS A 58 -3.34 -21.16 0.84
N VAL A 59 -2.57 -21.65 1.83
CA VAL A 59 -3.11 -22.48 2.93
C VAL A 59 -3.89 -21.66 3.97
N ILE A 60 -3.71 -20.34 3.96
CA ILE A 60 -4.41 -19.42 4.86
C ILE A 60 -5.52 -18.74 4.04
N PRO A 61 -6.79 -18.73 4.46
CA PRO A 61 -7.88 -18.03 3.75
C PRO A 61 -7.58 -16.55 3.45
N PHE A 62 -8.09 -16.04 2.34
CA PHE A 62 -7.84 -14.67 1.88
C PHE A 62 -8.19 -13.62 2.93
N GLU A 63 -9.33 -13.76 3.59
CA GLU A 63 -9.85 -12.82 4.59
C GLU A 63 -8.91 -12.70 5.79
N ILE A 64 -8.27 -13.81 6.16
CA ILE A 64 -7.30 -13.85 7.26
C ILE A 64 -6.02 -13.13 6.85
N ARG A 65 -5.50 -13.39 5.63
CA ARG A 65 -4.32 -12.69 5.11
C ARG A 65 -4.56 -11.19 4.98
N ALA A 66 -5.73 -10.80 4.47
CA ALA A 66 -6.11 -9.39 4.33
C ALA A 66 -6.20 -8.69 5.70
N ARG A 67 -6.76 -9.36 6.71
CA ARG A 67 -6.78 -8.83 8.08
C ARG A 67 -5.38 -8.65 8.65
N MET A 68 -4.50 -9.65 8.47
CA MET A 68 -3.11 -9.58 8.93
C MET A 68 -2.37 -8.42 8.27
N LEU A 69 -2.49 -8.27 6.95
CA LEU A 69 -1.91 -7.15 6.21
C LEU A 69 -2.38 -5.79 6.75
N ARG A 70 -3.70 -5.61 6.94
CA ARG A 70 -4.25 -4.35 7.48
C ARG A 70 -3.71 -4.03 8.87
N SER A 71 -3.57 -5.04 9.72
CA SER A 71 -2.99 -4.88 11.05
C SER A 71 -1.50 -4.51 10.97
N TRP A 72 -0.74 -5.09 10.03
CA TRP A 72 0.66 -4.72 9.81
C TRP A 72 0.80 -3.27 9.38
N VAL A 73 0.06 -2.85 8.35
CA VAL A 73 0.06 -1.45 7.89
C VAL A 73 -0.34 -0.50 9.01
N SER A 74 -1.38 -0.84 9.78
CA SER A 74 -1.84 0.00 10.89
C SER A 74 -0.82 0.11 12.02
N SER A 75 -0.06 -0.96 12.30
CA SER A 75 1.01 -0.92 13.32
C SER A 75 2.18 -0.05 12.88
N GLU A 76 2.49 0.03 11.57
CA GLU A 76 3.53 0.94 11.08
C GLU A 76 3.16 2.40 11.34
N HIS A 77 1.88 2.74 11.21
CA HIS A 77 1.40 4.10 11.40
C HIS A 77 1.35 4.52 12.90
N ILE A 78 1.44 3.56 13.83
CA ILE A 78 1.40 3.83 15.28
C ILE A 78 2.81 4.12 15.81
N ASP A 79 3.83 3.44 15.29
CA ASP A 79 5.21 3.60 15.76
C ASP A 79 5.80 4.98 15.43
N ASP A 80 5.41 5.60 14.31
CA ASP A 80 5.80 6.97 13.96
C ASP A 80 5.35 8.02 14.99
N ASN A 81 4.31 7.72 15.79
CA ASN A 81 3.84 8.59 16.86
C ASN A 81 4.58 8.37 18.20
N ALA A 82 5.36 7.29 18.35
CA ALA A 82 5.98 6.92 19.63
C ALA A 82 7.33 7.62 19.87
N ASP A 83 7.99 8.13 18.82
CA ASP A 83 9.35 8.72 18.88
C ASP A 83 9.38 10.20 19.33
N GLY A 84 8.48 10.59 20.24
CA GLY A 84 8.52 11.90 20.92
C GLY A 84 7.92 13.09 20.15
N GLY A 85 7.29 12.85 19.00
CA GLY A 85 6.45 13.84 18.33
C GLY A 85 5.20 14.19 19.14
N SER A 86 4.82 15.47 19.16
CA SER A 86 3.63 15.93 19.88
C SER A 86 2.38 15.12 19.48
N PRO A 87 1.58 14.58 20.43
CA PRO A 87 0.49 13.63 20.18
C PRO A 87 -0.67 14.14 19.31
N HIS A 88 -0.58 15.37 18.79
CA HIS A 88 -1.65 16.09 18.10
C HIS A 88 -1.33 16.47 16.65
N ARG A 89 -0.17 16.13 16.09
CA ARG A 89 0.14 16.44 14.68
C ARG A 89 0.63 15.20 13.95
N ARG A 90 -0.32 14.41 13.42
CA ARG A 90 0.01 13.47 12.34
C ARG A 90 0.56 14.30 11.19
N GLU A 91 1.75 13.97 10.73
CA GLU A 91 2.29 14.52 9.51
C GLU A 91 1.35 14.17 8.35
N THR A 92 1.05 15.14 7.49
CA THR A 92 0.15 14.96 6.35
C THR A 92 0.79 15.56 5.12
N VAL A 93 0.55 14.92 3.98
CA VAL A 93 1.04 15.41 2.69
C VAL A 93 -0.02 16.34 2.14
N THR A 94 0.29 17.62 2.04
CA THR A 94 -0.61 18.59 1.40
C THR A 94 -0.30 18.63 -0.09
N LEU A 95 -1.31 18.43 -0.93
CA LEU A 95 -1.19 18.43 -2.38
C LEU A 95 -2.05 19.54 -2.96
N ALA A 96 -1.45 20.44 -3.73
CA ALA A 96 -2.15 21.46 -4.50
C ALA A 96 -2.11 21.11 -5.98
N VAL A 97 -3.23 20.64 -6.54
CA VAL A 97 -3.25 19.96 -7.84
C VAL A 97 -4.06 20.77 -8.85
N ARG A 98 -3.47 21.15 -9.99
CA ARG A 98 -4.20 21.86 -11.05
C ARG A 98 -5.08 20.91 -11.85
N ARG A 99 -6.33 21.33 -12.11
CA ARG A 99 -7.22 20.59 -13.01
C ARG A 99 -6.63 20.48 -14.42
N GLY A 100 -6.66 19.28 -14.99
CA GLY A 100 -6.04 18.96 -16.27
C GLY A 100 -4.53 18.76 -16.23
N ASN A 101 -3.86 18.96 -15.09
CA ASN A 101 -2.45 18.65 -14.89
C ASN A 101 -2.21 17.75 -13.66
N GLU A 102 -3.20 16.95 -13.30
CA GLU A 102 -3.24 16.25 -12.02
C GLU A 102 -2.08 15.27 -11.86
N LEU A 103 -1.77 14.53 -12.94
CA LEU A 103 -0.71 13.54 -12.94
C LEU A 103 0.66 14.17 -12.74
N ALA A 104 0.98 15.20 -13.52
CA ALA A 104 2.28 15.87 -13.42
C ALA A 104 2.45 16.56 -12.07
N ASP A 105 1.43 17.28 -11.60
CA ASP A 105 1.47 17.98 -10.31
C ASP A 105 1.63 17.02 -9.13
N ALA A 106 0.86 15.92 -9.11
CA ALA A 106 0.95 14.92 -8.07
C ALA A 106 2.31 14.21 -8.10
N MET A 107 2.79 13.81 -9.28
CA MET A 107 4.08 13.14 -9.41
C MET A 107 5.22 14.01 -8.90
N THR A 108 5.27 15.30 -9.29
CA THR A 108 6.29 16.23 -8.81
C THR A 108 6.20 16.41 -7.29
N GLN A 109 5.03 16.70 -6.75
CA GLN A 109 4.87 16.97 -5.31
C GLN A 109 5.16 15.75 -4.44
N LEU A 110 4.70 14.56 -4.85
CA LEU A 110 4.91 13.32 -4.09
C LEU A 110 6.36 12.83 -4.18
N THR A 111 6.99 12.94 -5.36
CA THR A 111 8.39 12.51 -5.54
C THR A 111 9.35 13.47 -4.85
N SER A 112 9.05 14.77 -4.85
CA SER A 112 9.85 15.80 -4.19
C SER A 112 9.49 16.00 -2.70
N TYR A 113 8.70 15.10 -2.11
CA TYR A 113 8.32 15.21 -0.70
C TYR A 113 9.56 15.17 0.21
N SER A 114 9.76 16.23 1.01
CA SER A 114 10.97 16.43 1.81
C SER A 114 11.13 15.42 2.95
N GLY A 115 10.05 14.78 3.39
CA GLY A 115 10.06 13.84 4.54
C GLY A 115 10.55 12.43 4.22
N GLY A 116 11.22 12.21 3.08
CA GLY A 116 11.71 10.88 2.68
C GLY A 116 11.33 10.46 1.26
N GLY A 117 10.88 11.41 0.43
CA GLY A 117 10.50 11.18 -0.96
C GLY A 117 9.18 10.42 -1.10
N LEU A 118 9.00 9.82 -2.27
CA LEU A 118 7.77 9.13 -2.65
C LEU A 118 7.34 8.05 -1.64
N SER A 119 8.28 7.26 -1.13
CA SER A 119 8.00 6.14 -0.23
C SER A 119 7.36 6.58 1.08
N GLN A 120 7.77 7.72 1.64
CA GLN A 120 7.16 8.27 2.84
C GLN A 120 5.84 8.98 2.52
N ALA A 121 5.79 9.72 1.41
CA ALA A 121 4.58 10.41 0.98
C ALA A 121 3.39 9.47 0.78
N MET A 122 3.63 8.24 0.29
CA MET A 122 2.59 7.22 0.11
C MET A 122 2.02 6.64 1.42
N LYS A 123 2.74 6.76 2.55
CA LYS A 123 2.31 6.22 3.85
C LYS A 123 1.46 7.20 4.65
N LEU A 124 1.67 8.49 4.43
CA LEU A 124 1.02 9.56 5.17
C LEU A 124 -0.37 9.88 4.59
N PRO A 125 -1.33 10.38 5.39
CA PRO A 125 -2.60 10.87 4.88
C PRO A 125 -2.39 12.05 3.92
N TRP A 126 -3.15 12.08 2.82
CA TRP A 126 -3.11 13.17 1.84
C TRP A 126 -4.23 14.17 2.11
N HIS A 127 -3.90 15.45 2.07
CA HIS A 127 -4.84 16.54 2.08
C HIS A 127 -4.80 17.22 0.71
N VAL A 128 -5.79 16.93 -0.13
CA VAL A 128 -5.80 17.37 -1.53
C VAL A 128 -6.63 18.64 -1.69
N THR A 129 -6.06 19.62 -2.37
CA THR A 129 -6.75 20.83 -2.82
C THR A 129 -6.60 20.95 -4.33
N PHE A 130 -7.72 20.93 -5.05
CA PHE A 130 -7.70 21.26 -6.47
C PHE A 130 -7.61 22.78 -6.66
N VAL A 131 -6.80 23.22 -7.61
CA VAL A 131 -6.60 24.63 -7.92
C VAL A 131 -6.88 24.91 -9.39
N GLU A 132 -7.43 26.09 -9.68
CA GLU A 132 -7.68 26.51 -11.05
C GLU A 132 -6.35 26.78 -11.79
N PRO A 133 -6.17 26.31 -13.03
CA PRO A 133 -4.90 26.44 -13.75
C PRO A 133 -4.43 27.88 -13.99
N THR A 134 -5.36 28.83 -14.14
CA THR A 134 -5.09 30.22 -14.54
C THR A 134 -4.89 31.15 -13.35
N THR A 135 -5.72 31.03 -12.31
CA THR A 135 -5.70 31.90 -11.15
C THR A 135 -4.91 31.31 -9.97
N GLY A 136 -4.68 29.99 -9.97
CA GLY A 136 -4.09 29.26 -8.85
C GLY A 136 -4.96 29.24 -7.60
N GLN A 137 -6.22 29.70 -7.69
CA GLN A 137 -7.12 29.76 -6.56
C GLN A 137 -7.64 28.35 -6.22
N PRO A 138 -7.80 28.03 -4.92
CA PRO A 138 -8.39 26.78 -4.51
C PRO A 138 -9.85 26.69 -4.98
N GLU A 139 -10.19 25.61 -5.65
CA GLU A 139 -11.57 25.28 -5.98
C GLU A 139 -12.36 25.06 -4.69
N ALA A 140 -13.64 25.46 -4.68
CA ALA A 140 -14.48 25.31 -3.50
C ALA A 140 -14.64 23.82 -3.12
N GLY A 141 -14.03 23.42 -2.01
CA GLY A 141 -14.13 22.07 -1.46
C GLY A 141 -13.17 21.88 -0.29
N VAL A 142 -13.67 21.33 0.82
CA VAL A 142 -12.84 20.88 1.96
C VAL A 142 -12.73 19.37 1.87
N ASP A 143 -11.51 18.84 1.86
CA ASP A 143 -11.28 17.39 1.75
C ASP A 143 -11.74 16.66 3.03
N GLN A 144 -12.95 16.09 2.99
CA GLN A 144 -13.41 15.11 3.98
C GLN A 144 -13.14 13.66 3.52
N GLY A 145 -12.07 13.45 2.75
CA GLY A 145 -11.68 12.16 2.15
C GLY A 145 -12.17 11.95 0.71
N GLY A 146 -12.97 12.88 0.18
CA GLY A 146 -13.49 12.81 -1.19
C GLY A 146 -12.45 13.22 -2.24
N LEU A 147 -11.64 14.24 -1.96
CA LEU A 147 -10.71 14.81 -2.95
C LEU A 147 -9.47 13.94 -3.10
N SER A 148 -9.01 13.33 -2.00
CA SER A 148 -7.96 12.29 -2.05
C SER A 148 -8.39 11.06 -2.86
N HIS A 149 -9.63 10.58 -2.68
CA HIS A 149 -10.18 9.48 -3.48
C HIS A 149 -10.34 9.86 -4.97
N GLU A 150 -10.80 11.08 -5.23
CA GLU A 150 -10.90 11.63 -6.59
C GLU A 150 -9.53 11.68 -7.27
N LEU A 151 -8.52 12.25 -6.60
CA LEU A 151 -7.16 12.31 -7.11
C LEU A 151 -6.61 10.91 -7.42
N LEU A 152 -6.73 9.96 -6.49
CA LEU A 152 -6.30 8.57 -6.72
C LEU A 152 -6.98 7.95 -7.94
N THR A 153 -8.27 8.23 -8.13
CA THR A 153 -9.03 7.75 -9.31
C THR A 153 -8.49 8.38 -10.61
N ILE A 154 -8.19 9.69 -10.60
CA ILE A 154 -7.63 10.40 -11.75
C ILE A 154 -6.23 9.86 -12.08
N LEU A 155 -5.37 9.71 -11.08
CA LEU A 155 -4.01 9.18 -11.25
C LEU A 155 -4.03 7.76 -11.81
N ALA A 156 -4.85 6.87 -11.24
CA ALA A 156 -4.99 5.50 -11.73
C ALA A 156 -5.45 5.48 -13.20
N ARG A 157 -6.42 6.31 -13.57
CA ARG A 157 -6.88 6.42 -14.97
C ARG A 157 -5.83 7.00 -15.90
N GLY A 158 -5.03 7.97 -15.44
CA GLY A 158 -3.99 8.61 -16.24
C GLY A 158 -2.82 7.67 -16.51
N VAL A 159 -2.25 7.10 -15.45
CA VAL A 159 -1.03 6.26 -15.53
C VAL A 159 -1.29 4.92 -16.19
N LEU A 160 -2.46 4.30 -15.92
CA LEU A 160 -2.82 3.00 -16.49
C LEU A 160 -3.45 3.11 -17.88
N ASN A 161 -3.54 4.32 -18.46
CA ASN A 161 -4.06 4.50 -19.82
C ASN A 161 -3.09 3.92 -20.86
N PRO A 162 -3.50 2.94 -21.68
CA PRO A 162 -2.64 2.39 -22.73
C PRO A 162 -2.16 3.43 -23.74
N ASN A 163 -2.93 4.50 -23.97
CA ASN A 163 -2.56 5.58 -24.88
C ASN A 163 -1.38 6.40 -24.36
N PHE A 164 -1.13 6.39 -23.05
CA PHE A 164 0.01 7.05 -22.44
C PHE A 164 1.32 6.26 -22.67
N GLY A 165 1.22 4.99 -23.08
CA GLY A 165 2.36 4.20 -23.54
C GLY A 165 3.18 3.49 -22.45
N LEU A 166 2.86 3.69 -21.17
CA LEU A 166 3.49 2.97 -20.04
C LEU A 166 3.01 1.52 -19.93
N PHE A 167 1.73 1.31 -20.16
CA PHE A 167 1.08 0.00 -20.13
C PHE A 167 0.49 -0.32 -21.51
N GLN A 168 0.33 -1.61 -21.80
CA GLN A 168 -0.39 -2.11 -22.96
C GLN A 168 -1.52 -3.03 -22.49
N ALA A 169 -2.66 -2.97 -23.17
CA ALA A 169 -3.77 -3.87 -22.91
C ALA A 169 -3.64 -5.14 -23.77
N ALA A 170 -3.89 -6.30 -23.17
CA ALA A 170 -4.15 -7.53 -23.92
C ALA A 170 -5.47 -7.38 -24.68
N SER A 171 -5.46 -7.72 -25.97
CA SER A 171 -6.56 -7.47 -26.90
C SER A 171 -7.85 -8.24 -26.57
N ASP A 172 -7.74 -9.33 -25.81
CA ASP A 172 -8.81 -10.29 -25.53
C ASP A 172 -9.45 -10.08 -24.14
N THR A 173 -8.65 -9.75 -23.14
CA THR A 173 -9.05 -9.71 -21.71
C THR A 173 -9.14 -8.30 -21.16
N GLY A 174 -8.52 -7.32 -21.83
CA GLY A 174 -8.37 -5.96 -21.30
C GLY A 174 -7.38 -5.86 -20.14
N TRP A 175 -6.60 -6.92 -19.86
CA TRP A 175 -5.58 -6.90 -18.83
C TRP A 175 -4.43 -5.97 -19.23
N LEU A 176 -3.94 -5.19 -18.25
CA LEU A 176 -2.85 -4.26 -18.45
C LEU A 176 -1.51 -4.88 -18.04
N PHE A 177 -0.51 -4.69 -18.87
CA PHE A 177 0.86 -5.13 -18.63
C PHE A 177 1.84 -4.00 -18.90
N PRO A 178 2.96 -3.90 -18.15
CA PRO A 178 4.01 -2.93 -18.44
C PRO A 178 4.49 -3.10 -19.87
N ARG A 179 4.60 -1.99 -20.62
CA ARG A 179 5.10 -2.01 -21.98
C ARG A 179 6.63 -2.09 -21.96
N ALA A 180 7.22 -3.02 -22.71
CA ALA A 180 8.68 -3.14 -22.81
C ALA A 180 9.37 -1.88 -23.37
N ALA A 181 8.62 -1.08 -24.15
CA ALA A 181 9.08 0.19 -24.73
C ALA A 181 8.79 1.43 -23.85
N ALA A 182 8.26 1.25 -22.62
CA ALA A 182 7.97 2.34 -21.72
C ALA A 182 9.24 3.11 -21.25
N PRO A 183 10.39 2.47 -20.99
CA PRO A 183 11.62 3.19 -20.61
C PRO A 183 12.15 4.19 -21.66
N GLN A 184 11.74 4.03 -22.93
CA GLN A 184 12.13 4.88 -24.05
C GLN A 184 11.29 6.16 -24.14
N LEU A 185 10.18 6.24 -23.40
CA LEU A 185 9.42 7.46 -23.25
C LEU A 185 10.20 8.44 -22.37
N ASP A 186 10.06 9.74 -22.65
CA ASP A 186 10.65 10.76 -21.80
C ASP A 186 10.06 10.66 -20.38
N GLY A 187 10.94 10.55 -19.38
CA GLY A 187 10.56 10.26 -17.99
C GLY A 187 9.94 8.88 -17.73
N GLY A 188 9.89 7.97 -18.71
CA GLY A 188 9.09 6.73 -18.64
C GLY A 188 9.43 5.82 -17.45
N LEU A 189 10.71 5.71 -17.06
CA LEU A 189 11.13 4.96 -15.87
C LEU A 189 10.63 5.60 -14.56
N SER A 190 10.70 6.92 -14.46
CA SER A 190 10.17 7.66 -13.30
C SER A 190 8.66 7.48 -13.20
N MET A 191 7.98 7.47 -14.35
CA MET A 191 6.54 7.24 -14.40
C MET A 191 6.14 5.81 -14.05
N LEU A 192 6.91 4.80 -14.47
CA LEU A 192 6.70 3.42 -14.03
C LEU A 192 6.99 3.23 -12.53
N THR A 193 7.93 3.99 -11.96
CA THR A 193 8.23 3.93 -10.52
C THR A 193 7.12 4.57 -9.69
N PHE A 194 6.44 5.57 -10.24
CA PHE A 194 5.29 6.22 -9.63
C PHE A 194 3.98 5.43 -9.78
N ALA A 195 3.84 4.68 -10.87
CA ALA A 195 2.68 3.85 -11.21
C ALA A 195 2.42 2.70 -10.22
#